data_AF-A0A3P6RRS6-F1
#
_entry.id   AF-A0A3P6RRS6-F1
#
_cell.length_a   1.000
_cell.length_b   1.000
_cell.length_c   1.000
_cell.angle_alpha   90.00
_cell.angle_beta   90.00
_cell.angle_gamma   90.00
#
_symmetry.space_group_name_H-M   'P 1'
#
loop_
_entity.id
_entity.type
_entity.pdbx_description
1 polymer ?
#
loop_
_entity_poly.entity_id
_entity_poly.type
_entity_poly.pdbx_seq_one_letter_code
_entity_poly.pdbx_strand_id
1 'polypeptide(L)'
;MSYLRVKSPVIIFGDVHGQLYDLLDMMTLIGHPPTKRMLFLGDYVDRGDFSLETITFLLAFKLRFPKETYMLRGNHETRCVNRQYGFYDECKKKFPKRDCREKLSLGVELWTLFQHVFNCLPLAAVVGGRIFCAHGGISEDLVCFRQLERVYRPTDICDIGLLCDLIWSDPCTTTTLYEPSPRGVSAVSEGNIFLSTLAIFCGP
;
A
#
# COMPACT_ATOMS: atom_id res chain seq x y z
N MET A 1 -1.59 -8.13 -13.47
CA MET A 1 -1.90 -8.87 -12.22
C MET A 1 -1.97 -7.89 -11.07
N SER A 2 -3.00 -7.97 -10.21
CA SER A 2 -3.13 -7.07 -9.05
C SER A 2 -2.41 -7.55 -7.78
N TYR A 3 -1.88 -8.77 -7.79
CA TYR A 3 -0.99 -9.26 -6.74
C TYR A 3 0.38 -9.67 -7.28
N LEU A 4 1.35 -9.72 -6.38
CA LEU A 4 2.73 -10.08 -6.66
C LEU A 4 3.06 -11.49 -6.15
N ARG A 5 3.96 -12.19 -6.85
CA ARG A 5 4.61 -13.40 -6.34
C ARG A 5 6.05 -13.07 -5.99
N VAL A 6 6.39 -13.15 -4.71
CA VAL A 6 7.68 -12.72 -4.18
C VAL A 6 8.45 -13.93 -3.65
N LYS A 7 9.72 -14.06 -4.03
CA LYS A 7 10.58 -15.16 -3.56
C LYS A 7 11.23 -14.83 -2.22
N SER A 8 11.30 -15.81 -1.33
CA SER A 8 12.14 -15.74 -0.12
C SER A 8 13.64 -15.85 -0.47
N PRO A 9 14.55 -15.32 0.38
CA PRO A 9 14.28 -14.42 1.51
C PRO A 9 13.82 -13.02 1.03
N VAL A 10 12.99 -12.36 1.83
CA VAL A 10 12.52 -10.98 1.63
C VAL A 10 12.33 -10.30 2.98
N ILE A 11 12.64 -9.02 3.06
CA ILE A 11 12.38 -8.16 4.21
C ILE A 11 11.04 -7.47 3.97
N ILE A 12 10.13 -7.53 4.95
CA ILE A 12 8.79 -6.94 4.82
C ILE A 12 8.72 -5.69 5.70
N PHE A 13 8.31 -4.57 5.11
CA PHE A 13 8.10 -3.29 5.79
C PHE A 13 6.61 -2.99 5.85
N GLY A 14 6.13 -2.58 7.03
CA GLY A 14 4.82 -1.98 7.21
C GLY A 14 4.84 -0.49 6.82
N ASP A 15 4.03 0.29 7.52
CA ASP A 15 3.81 1.71 7.26
C ASP A 15 5.11 2.52 7.37
N VAL A 16 5.23 3.54 6.50
CA VAL A 16 6.38 4.45 6.45
C VAL A 16 5.97 5.88 6.76
N HIS A 17 4.80 6.32 6.29
CA HIS A 17 4.18 7.61 6.63
C HIS A 17 5.12 8.81 6.55
N GLY A 18 5.85 8.95 5.45
CA GLY A 18 6.75 10.08 5.24
C GLY A 18 7.93 10.17 6.23
N GLN A 19 8.25 9.10 6.96
CA GLN A 19 9.39 9.01 7.87
C GLN A 19 10.66 8.56 7.14
N LEU A 20 11.12 9.37 6.16
CA LEU A 20 12.24 9.00 5.29
C LEU A 20 13.52 8.62 6.05
N TYR A 21 13.88 9.39 7.07
CA TYR A 21 15.15 9.17 7.79
C TYR A 21 15.13 7.86 8.59
N ASP A 22 14.01 7.54 9.24
CA ASP A 22 13.84 6.27 9.94
C ASP A 22 13.92 5.09 8.96
N LEU A 23 13.34 5.23 7.76
CA LEU A 23 13.46 4.23 6.70
C LEU A 23 14.93 4.06 6.25
N LEU A 24 15.66 5.15 6.04
CA LEU A 24 17.06 5.11 5.63
C LEU A 24 17.95 4.44 6.69
N ASP A 25 17.73 4.75 7.97
CA ASP A 25 18.44 4.15 9.08
C ASP A 25 18.15 2.64 9.17
N MET A 26 16.88 2.23 9.04
CA MET A 26 16.51 0.83 8.99
C MET A 26 17.18 0.11 7.81
N MET A 27 17.11 0.67 6.61
CA MET A 27 17.72 0.09 5.40
C MET A 27 19.24 -0.03 5.50
N THR A 28 19.89 0.90 6.20
CA THR A 28 21.32 0.84 6.50
C THR A 28 21.65 -0.30 7.45
N LEU A 29 20.81 -0.52 8.47
CA LEU A 29 21.00 -1.57 9.47
C LEU A 29 20.75 -2.98 8.91
N ILE A 30 19.65 -3.19 8.19
CA ILE A 30 19.20 -4.52 7.76
C ILE A 30 19.63 -4.87 6.33
N GLY A 31 20.21 -3.90 5.62
CA GLY A 31 20.64 -3.99 4.23
C GLY A 31 19.53 -3.66 3.24
N HIS A 32 19.90 -3.36 2.00
CA HIS A 32 19.01 -2.89 0.94
C HIS A 32 19.32 -3.54 -0.42
N PRO A 33 18.44 -3.40 -1.43
CA PRO A 33 18.74 -3.79 -2.80
C PRO A 33 20.07 -3.23 -3.32
N PRO A 34 20.83 -3.99 -4.12
CA PRO A 34 20.44 -5.24 -4.77
C PRO A 34 20.68 -6.51 -3.94
N THR A 35 21.32 -6.42 -2.78
CA THR A 35 21.73 -7.62 -2.02
C THR A 35 20.58 -8.24 -1.22
N LYS A 36 19.55 -7.44 -0.91
CA LYS A 36 18.32 -7.85 -0.21
C LYS A 36 17.09 -7.54 -1.02
N ARG A 37 16.06 -8.40 -0.93
CA ARG A 37 14.71 -8.10 -1.45
C ARG A 37 13.89 -7.44 -0.36
N MET A 38 13.08 -6.47 -0.75
CA MET A 38 12.19 -5.71 0.12
C MET A 38 10.77 -5.72 -0.43
N LEU A 39 9.81 -5.97 0.43
CA LEU A 39 8.38 -5.84 0.17
C LEU A 39 7.81 -4.80 1.13
N PHE A 40 7.36 -3.67 0.59
CA PHE A 40 6.64 -2.65 1.35
C PHE A 40 5.14 -2.87 1.22
N LEU A 41 4.44 -2.81 2.35
CA LEU A 41 3.02 -3.14 2.42
C LEU A 41 2.10 -1.96 2.08
N GLY A 42 2.59 -0.73 2.02
CA GLY A 42 1.80 0.46 1.72
C GLY A 42 2.12 1.61 2.68
N ASP A 43 1.29 2.64 2.65
CA ASP A 43 1.32 3.78 3.56
C ASP A 43 2.67 4.49 3.56
N TYR A 44 3.05 4.95 2.37
CA TYR A 44 4.29 5.69 2.14
C TYR A 44 4.17 7.17 2.51
N VAL A 45 2.96 7.70 2.37
CA VAL A 45 2.65 9.13 2.46
C VAL A 45 1.77 9.46 3.67
N ASP A 46 1.57 10.76 3.88
CA ASP A 46 0.83 11.37 4.98
C ASP A 46 1.50 11.20 6.35
N ARG A 47 0.97 11.92 7.35
CA ARG A 47 1.40 11.98 8.76
C ARG A 47 2.79 12.57 8.99
N GLY A 48 3.82 12.14 8.27
CA GLY A 48 5.18 12.66 8.34
C GLY A 48 5.46 13.80 7.35
N ASP A 49 6.59 14.49 7.55
CA ASP A 49 6.95 15.71 6.80
C ASP A 49 7.66 15.45 5.46
N PHE A 50 8.05 14.19 5.18
CA PHE A 50 8.86 13.81 4.02
C PHE A 50 8.13 12.78 3.13
N SER A 51 6.81 12.88 2.99
CA SER A 51 6.03 11.93 2.17
C SER A 51 6.50 11.93 0.72
N LEU A 52 6.71 13.12 0.14
CA LEU A 52 7.12 13.27 -1.26
C LEU A 52 8.50 12.66 -1.51
N GLU A 53 9.46 12.92 -0.64
CA GLU A 53 10.80 12.34 -0.75
C GLU A 53 10.76 10.83 -0.52
N THR A 54 9.96 10.35 0.44
CA THR A 54 9.77 8.93 0.75
C THR A 54 9.24 8.16 -0.47
N ILE A 55 8.11 8.59 -1.05
CA ILE A 55 7.55 7.90 -2.20
C ILE A 55 8.46 7.98 -3.43
N THR A 56 9.11 9.14 -3.64
CA THR A 56 10.05 9.31 -4.77
C THR A 56 11.26 8.40 -4.62
N PHE A 57 11.82 8.29 -3.41
CA PHE A 57 12.93 7.40 -3.08
C PHE A 57 12.57 5.93 -3.34
N LEU A 58 11.42 5.48 -2.85
CA LEU A 58 10.95 4.10 -3.04
C LEU A 58 10.67 3.78 -4.52
N LEU A 59 10.06 4.71 -5.26
CA LEU A 59 9.88 4.56 -6.71
C LEU A 59 11.21 4.50 -7.46
N ALA A 60 12.21 5.31 -7.07
CA ALA A 60 13.55 5.22 -7.64
C ALA A 60 14.19 3.85 -7.38
N PHE A 61 14.06 3.32 -6.16
CA PHE A 61 14.49 1.95 -5.83
C PHE A 61 13.73 0.89 -6.63
N LYS A 62 12.42 1.09 -6.87
CA LYS A 62 11.62 0.19 -7.70
C LYS A 62 12.07 0.18 -9.15
N LEU A 63 12.40 1.34 -9.70
CA LEU A 63 12.91 1.48 -11.07
C LEU A 63 14.32 0.90 -11.20
N ARG A 64 15.18 1.13 -10.21
CA ARG A 64 16.58 0.68 -10.23
C ARG A 64 16.70 -0.84 -9.97
N PHE A 65 15.91 -1.37 -9.05
CA PHE A 65 15.98 -2.78 -8.62
C PHE A 65 14.59 -3.44 -8.71
N PRO A 66 14.03 -3.59 -9.92
CA PRO A 66 12.64 -4.01 -10.10
C PRO A 66 12.35 -5.44 -9.64
N LYS A 67 13.38 -6.28 -9.49
CA LYS A 67 13.29 -7.68 -9.04
C LYS A 67 13.53 -7.83 -7.54
N GLU A 68 13.98 -6.78 -6.86
CA GLU A 68 14.31 -6.79 -5.44
C GLU A 68 13.41 -5.86 -4.63
N THR A 69 12.89 -4.79 -5.24
CA THR A 69 11.98 -3.85 -4.59
C THR A 69 10.54 -4.12 -5.02
N TYR A 70 9.67 -4.42 -4.07
CA TYR A 70 8.24 -4.64 -4.26
C TYR A 70 7.46 -3.67 -3.39
N MET A 71 6.39 -3.11 -3.94
CA MET A 71 5.56 -2.09 -3.29
C MET A 71 4.10 -2.50 -3.47
N LEU A 72 3.35 -2.55 -2.38
CA LEU A 72 1.89 -2.67 -2.38
C LEU A 72 1.24 -1.31 -2.18
N ARG A 73 -0.08 -1.25 -2.29
CA ARG A 73 -0.86 -0.05 -2.05
C ARG A 73 -1.44 -0.10 -0.65
N GLY A 74 -1.23 0.94 0.14
CA GLY A 74 -1.96 1.16 1.40
C GLY A 74 -3.19 2.04 1.20
N ASN A 75 -3.93 2.29 2.28
CA ASN A 75 -5.08 3.18 2.22
C ASN A 75 -4.69 4.64 2.07
N HIS A 76 -3.51 5.03 2.57
CA HIS A 76 -2.96 6.36 2.33
C HIS A 76 -2.52 6.60 0.87
N GLU A 77 -2.45 5.56 0.03
CA GLU A 77 -2.28 5.71 -1.42
C GLU A 77 -3.63 5.83 -2.16
N THR A 78 -4.63 6.48 -1.55
CA THR A 78 -5.92 6.80 -2.17
C THR A 78 -6.16 8.31 -2.18
N ARG A 79 -6.91 8.79 -3.19
CA ARG A 79 -7.13 10.23 -3.41
C ARG A 79 -7.89 10.90 -2.27
N CYS A 80 -8.85 10.21 -1.67
CA CYS A 80 -9.63 10.74 -0.56
C CYS A 80 -8.74 10.91 0.69
N VAL A 81 -7.97 9.88 1.05
CA VAL A 81 -7.13 9.88 2.25
C VAL A 81 -5.98 10.88 2.12
N ASN A 82 -5.16 10.79 1.07
CA ASN A 82 -3.96 11.63 0.98
C ASN A 82 -4.22 13.10 0.65
N ARG A 83 -5.47 13.43 0.32
CA ARG A 83 -5.92 14.81 0.27
C ARG A 83 -6.22 15.37 1.66
N GLN A 84 -6.66 14.53 2.57
CA GLN A 84 -7.07 14.93 3.92
C GLN A 84 -5.93 14.86 4.94
N TYR A 85 -4.97 13.95 4.77
CA TYR A 85 -4.00 13.59 5.82
C TYR A 85 -2.57 14.10 5.62
N GLY A 86 -2.32 14.90 4.57
CA GLY A 86 -1.13 15.75 4.50
C GLY A 86 -0.41 15.79 3.15
N PHE A 87 -0.43 14.72 2.37
CA PHE A 87 0.40 14.61 1.16
C PHE A 87 0.04 15.66 0.09
N TYR A 88 -1.24 15.94 -0.10
CA TYR A 88 -1.70 17.02 -0.98
C TYR A 88 -1.14 18.38 -0.57
N ASP A 89 -1.24 18.71 0.72
CA ASP A 89 -0.78 19.98 1.27
C ASP A 89 0.75 20.07 1.25
N GLU A 90 1.45 18.97 1.52
CA GLU A 90 2.91 18.87 1.40
C GLU A 90 3.37 19.19 -0.03
N CYS A 91 2.79 18.54 -1.05
CA CYS A 91 3.12 18.79 -2.44
C CYS A 91 2.86 20.26 -2.82
N LYS A 92 1.69 20.80 -2.44
CA LYS A 92 1.30 22.18 -2.70
C LYS A 92 2.24 23.19 -2.03
N LYS A 93 2.67 22.91 -0.80
CA LYS A 93 3.60 23.76 -0.02
C LYS A 93 5.01 23.74 -0.60
N LYS A 94 5.52 22.58 -0.98
CA LYS A 94 6.87 22.43 -1.57
C LYS A 94 6.98 23.02 -2.98
N PHE A 95 5.88 22.96 -3.75
CA PHE A 95 5.81 23.47 -5.12
C PHE A 95 4.59 24.40 -5.29
N PRO A 96 4.64 25.63 -4.74
CA PRO A 96 3.57 26.59 -4.83
C PRO A 96 3.44 27.16 -6.25
N LYS A 97 2.38 27.93 -6.51
CA LYS A 97 2.23 28.67 -7.77
C LYS A 97 3.39 29.64 -7.93
N ARG A 98 3.94 29.71 -9.15
CA ARG A 98 4.99 30.66 -9.51
C ARG A 98 4.43 31.94 -10.12
N ASP A 99 3.27 31.82 -10.75
CA ASP A 99 2.56 32.93 -11.39
C ASP A 99 1.07 32.87 -11.00
N CYS A 100 0.45 34.04 -10.76
CA CYS A 100 -0.97 34.13 -10.43
C CYS A 100 -1.89 33.67 -11.56
N ARG A 101 -1.38 33.63 -12.81
CA ARG A 101 -2.08 33.15 -14.00
C ARG A 101 -2.13 31.64 -14.11
N GLU A 102 -1.28 30.92 -13.38
CA GLU A 102 -1.30 29.46 -13.34
C GLU A 102 -2.65 28.99 -12.77
N LYS A 103 -3.36 28.14 -13.51
CA LYS A 103 -4.62 27.55 -13.02
C LYS A 103 -4.37 26.73 -11.76
N LEU A 104 -3.29 25.97 -11.75
CA LEU A 104 -2.91 25.03 -10.70
C LEU A 104 -1.44 25.20 -10.34
N SER A 105 -1.04 24.94 -9.10
CA SER A 105 0.39 24.90 -8.77
C SER A 105 1.01 23.60 -9.25
N LEU A 106 2.31 23.62 -9.55
CA LEU A 106 3.08 22.42 -9.89
C LEU A 106 2.93 21.32 -8.82
N GLY A 107 2.83 21.69 -7.54
CA GLY A 107 2.59 20.72 -6.47
C GLY A 107 1.27 19.96 -6.59
N VAL A 108 0.20 20.61 -7.04
CA VAL A 108 -1.09 19.92 -7.21
C VAL A 108 -1.13 19.09 -8.49
N GLU A 109 -0.42 19.52 -9.54
CA GLU A 109 -0.19 18.69 -10.73
C GLU A 109 0.61 17.43 -10.37
N LEU A 110 1.68 17.58 -9.57
CA LEU A 110 2.51 16.49 -9.09
C LEU A 110 1.71 15.50 -8.24
N TRP A 111 0.92 15.99 -7.28
CA TRP A 111 0.01 15.15 -6.50
C TRP A 111 -0.96 14.38 -7.40
N THR A 112 -1.51 15.02 -8.43
CA THR A 112 -2.40 14.36 -9.41
C THR A 112 -1.69 13.22 -10.15
N LEU A 113 -0.42 13.42 -10.53
CA LEU A 113 0.41 12.37 -11.15
C LEU A 113 0.64 11.20 -10.19
N PHE A 114 0.91 11.46 -8.91
CA PHE A 114 1.03 10.40 -7.92
C PHE A 114 -0.25 9.58 -7.78
N GLN A 115 -1.44 10.17 -7.91
CA GLN A 115 -2.68 9.38 -7.92
C GLN A 115 -2.71 8.35 -9.06
N HIS A 116 -2.17 8.67 -10.23
CA HIS A 116 -2.04 7.71 -11.32
C HIS A 116 -1.04 6.60 -10.99
N VAL A 117 0.08 6.93 -10.35
CA VAL A 117 1.05 5.94 -9.88
C VAL A 117 0.43 5.01 -8.84
N PHE A 118 -0.27 5.56 -7.85
CA PHE A 118 -0.92 4.79 -6.79
C PHE A 118 -2.00 3.84 -7.33
N ASN A 119 -2.77 4.28 -8.33
CA ASN A 119 -3.73 3.41 -9.02
C ASN A 119 -3.06 2.24 -9.76
N CYS A 120 -1.76 2.35 -10.05
CA CYS A 120 -0.92 1.31 -10.63
C CYS A 120 -0.18 0.46 -9.60
N LEU A 121 -0.42 0.59 -8.29
CA LEU A 121 0.20 -0.25 -7.28
C LEU A 121 -0.58 -1.58 -7.10
N PRO A 122 0.10 -2.71 -6.89
CA PRO A 122 -0.53 -3.98 -6.54
C PRO A 122 -1.19 -3.89 -5.16
N LEU A 123 -2.23 -4.68 -4.91
CA LEU A 123 -2.98 -4.67 -3.64
C LEU A 123 -2.54 -5.77 -2.68
N ALA A 124 -1.86 -6.80 -3.19
CA ALA A 124 -1.43 -7.93 -2.38
C ALA A 124 -0.13 -8.57 -2.89
N ALA A 125 0.49 -9.40 -2.07
CA ALA A 125 1.58 -10.27 -2.45
C ALA A 125 1.43 -11.66 -1.81
N VAL A 126 2.04 -12.65 -2.46
CA VAL A 126 2.28 -13.97 -1.88
C VAL A 126 3.78 -14.22 -1.84
N VAL A 127 4.32 -14.31 -0.62
CA VAL A 127 5.74 -14.55 -0.36
C VAL A 127 5.98 -16.06 -0.20
N GLY A 128 6.92 -16.60 -0.98
CA GLY A 128 7.34 -18.00 -0.90
C GLY A 128 6.23 -19.01 -1.20
N GLY A 129 5.12 -18.58 -1.83
CA GLY A 129 3.94 -19.42 -2.04
C GLY A 129 3.16 -19.76 -0.77
N ARG A 130 3.42 -19.08 0.36
CA ARG A 130 2.87 -19.46 1.67
C ARG A 130 2.29 -18.27 2.44
N ILE A 131 2.95 -17.12 2.41
CA ILE A 131 2.57 -15.98 3.24
C ILE A 131 1.85 -14.98 2.36
N PHE A 132 0.60 -14.67 2.71
CA PHE A 132 -0.14 -13.57 2.10
C PHE A 132 0.19 -12.26 2.76
N CYS A 133 0.30 -11.23 1.96
CA CYS A 133 0.54 -9.88 2.41
C CYS A 133 -0.45 -8.94 1.71
N ALA A 134 -1.18 -8.18 2.50
CA ALA A 134 -1.96 -7.02 2.10
C ALA A 134 -1.65 -5.90 3.10
N HIS A 135 -2.07 -4.67 2.82
CA HIS A 135 -1.84 -3.56 3.73
C HIS A 135 -2.68 -3.68 5.00
N GLY A 136 -4.00 -3.81 4.85
CA GLY A 136 -4.92 -4.03 5.96
C GLY A 136 -4.98 -5.52 6.31
N GLY A 137 -5.83 -6.26 5.60
CA GLY A 137 -6.10 -7.65 5.93
C GLY A 137 -6.88 -8.40 4.86
N ILE A 138 -7.67 -9.38 5.29
CA ILE A 138 -8.48 -10.23 4.42
C ILE A 138 -9.92 -9.71 4.34
N SER A 139 -10.56 -9.91 3.19
CA SER A 139 -11.96 -9.56 2.96
C SER A 139 -12.86 -10.80 3.05
N GLU A 140 -14.10 -10.64 3.52
CA GLU A 140 -15.14 -11.67 3.41
C GLU A 140 -15.40 -12.04 1.94
N ASP A 141 -15.25 -11.08 1.03
CA ASP A 141 -15.40 -11.27 -0.40
C ASP A 141 -14.22 -12.04 -1.03
N LEU A 142 -13.13 -12.28 -0.30
CA LEU A 142 -11.95 -12.98 -0.81
C LEU A 142 -12.10 -14.50 -0.69
N VAL A 143 -12.80 -15.09 -1.66
CA VAL A 143 -13.07 -16.53 -1.72
C VAL A 143 -12.01 -17.28 -2.57
N CYS A 144 -11.33 -16.61 -3.49
CA CYS A 144 -10.32 -17.20 -4.36
C CYS A 144 -9.32 -16.16 -4.90
N PHE A 145 -8.03 -16.52 -4.95
CA PHE A 145 -6.96 -15.68 -5.54
C PHE A 145 -7.19 -15.26 -6.98
N ARG A 146 -7.95 -16.04 -7.75
CA ARG A 146 -8.31 -15.69 -9.13
C ARG A 146 -9.13 -14.39 -9.18
N GLN A 147 -9.80 -14.00 -8.10
CA GLN A 147 -10.45 -12.69 -8.00
C GLN A 147 -9.41 -11.57 -8.14
N LEU A 148 -8.26 -11.68 -7.46
CA LEU A 148 -7.16 -10.72 -7.58
C LEU A 148 -6.56 -10.73 -9.01
N GLU A 149 -6.50 -11.88 -9.68
CA GLU A 149 -6.01 -11.94 -11.08
C GLU A 149 -6.87 -11.12 -12.05
N ARG A 150 -8.17 -11.00 -11.75
CA ARG A 150 -9.16 -10.30 -12.58
C ARG A 150 -9.22 -8.79 -12.31
N VAL A 151 -8.60 -8.31 -11.24
CA VAL A 151 -8.51 -6.87 -10.96
C VAL A 151 -7.54 -6.23 -11.96
N TYR A 152 -8.09 -5.43 -12.87
CA TYR A 152 -7.30 -4.63 -13.80
C TYR A 152 -6.66 -3.44 -13.07
N ARG A 153 -5.48 -3.03 -13.51
CA ARG A 153 -4.80 -1.82 -13.01
C ARG A 153 -4.35 -1.00 -14.23
N PRO A 154 -4.49 0.33 -14.22
CA PRO A 154 -4.82 1.19 -13.07
C PRO A 154 -6.27 1.04 -12.60
N THR A 155 -6.50 1.13 -11.28
CA THR A 155 -7.85 1.11 -10.70
C THR A 155 -7.96 2.06 -9.53
N ASP A 156 -9.11 2.70 -9.40
CA ASP A 156 -9.47 3.40 -8.17
C ASP A 156 -10.04 2.40 -7.16
N ILE A 157 -10.09 2.77 -5.88
CA ILE A 157 -10.65 1.93 -4.82
C ILE A 157 -11.93 2.60 -4.32
N CYS A 158 -13.04 1.86 -4.40
CA CYS A 158 -14.29 2.27 -3.78
C CYS A 158 -14.22 2.08 -2.26
N ASP A 159 -15.05 2.80 -1.52
CA ASP A 159 -15.11 2.72 -0.05
C ASP A 159 -15.78 1.43 0.47
N ILE A 160 -16.04 0.45 -0.39
CA ILE A 160 -16.66 -0.84 -0.07
C ILE A 160 -16.07 -1.99 -0.91
N GLY A 161 -16.21 -3.21 -0.39
CA GLY A 161 -15.91 -4.47 -1.07
C GLY A 161 -14.44 -4.87 -1.04
N LEU A 162 -14.14 -5.99 -1.70
CA LEU A 162 -12.83 -6.66 -1.70
C LEU A 162 -11.60 -5.73 -1.70
N LEU A 163 -11.50 -4.76 -2.62
CA LEU A 163 -10.30 -3.92 -2.73
C LEU A 163 -10.17 -2.95 -1.56
N CYS A 164 -11.29 -2.47 -1.03
CA CYS A 164 -11.34 -1.62 0.15
C CYS A 164 -10.81 -2.41 1.36
N ASP A 165 -11.30 -3.63 1.55
CA ASP A 165 -10.93 -4.46 2.70
C ASP A 165 -9.46 -4.84 2.72
N LEU A 166 -8.85 -5.09 1.55
CA LEU A 166 -7.42 -5.37 1.45
C LEU A 166 -6.53 -4.23 1.97
N ILE A 167 -7.03 -3.00 1.98
CA ILE A 167 -6.29 -1.81 2.44
C ILE A 167 -6.85 -1.20 3.73
N TRP A 168 -7.98 -1.66 4.27
CA TRP A 168 -8.60 -1.04 5.44
C TRP A 168 -8.94 -2.00 6.58
N SER A 169 -9.03 -3.32 6.32
CA SER A 169 -9.45 -4.25 7.36
C SER A 169 -8.41 -4.38 8.46
N ASP A 170 -8.87 -4.50 9.70
CA ASP A 170 -8.04 -4.71 10.88
C ASP A 170 -8.33 -6.10 11.50
N PRO A 171 -7.33 -6.75 12.13
CA PRO A 171 -7.59 -7.93 12.95
C PRO A 171 -8.34 -7.54 14.24
N CYS A 172 -9.26 -8.41 14.69
CA CYS A 172 -9.96 -8.26 15.97
C CYS A 172 -9.94 -9.58 16.74
N THR A 173 -9.61 -9.54 18.02
CA THR A 173 -9.47 -10.73 18.88
C THR A 173 -10.77 -11.11 19.60
N THR A 174 -11.81 -10.27 19.52
CA THR A 174 -13.06 -10.44 20.27
C THR A 174 -14.24 -10.86 19.40
N THR A 175 -14.11 -10.78 18.08
CA THR A 175 -15.13 -11.24 17.14
C THR A 175 -14.75 -12.60 16.56
N THR A 176 -15.76 -13.39 16.18
CA THR A 176 -15.58 -14.67 15.47
C THR A 176 -15.91 -14.57 13.98
N LEU A 177 -16.35 -13.39 13.49
CA LEU A 177 -16.80 -13.12 12.12
C LEU A 177 -16.32 -11.75 11.64
N TYR A 178 -16.80 -11.28 10.48
CA TYR A 178 -16.58 -9.91 10.03
C TYR A 178 -17.56 -8.95 10.71
N GLU A 179 -17.04 -7.86 11.28
CA GLU A 179 -17.84 -6.79 11.91
C GLU A 179 -17.48 -5.42 11.35
N PRO A 180 -18.39 -4.43 11.30
CA PRO A 180 -18.08 -3.09 10.84
C PRO A 180 -16.90 -2.46 11.59
N SER A 181 -15.94 -1.89 10.86
CA SER A 181 -14.76 -1.30 11.47
C SER A 181 -15.07 0.02 12.20
N PRO A 182 -14.46 0.26 13.39
CA PRO A 182 -14.49 1.57 14.05
C PRO A 182 -13.94 2.71 13.19
N ARG A 183 -13.16 2.41 12.14
CA ARG A 183 -12.68 3.40 11.16
C ARG A 183 -13.79 3.98 10.29
N GLY A 184 -15.00 3.40 10.34
CA GLY A 184 -16.14 3.81 9.53
C GLY A 184 -16.08 3.34 8.08
N VAL A 185 -15.09 2.50 7.75
CA VAL A 185 -14.87 1.89 6.43
C VAL A 185 -14.32 0.48 6.62
N SER A 186 -14.73 -0.46 5.77
CA SER A 186 -14.35 -1.88 5.86
C SER A 186 -14.81 -2.55 7.18
N ALA A 187 -14.16 -3.67 7.53
CA ALA A 187 -14.53 -4.56 8.60
C ALA A 187 -13.31 -4.97 9.45
N VAL A 188 -13.58 -5.43 10.67
CA VAL A 188 -12.65 -6.16 11.51
C VAL A 188 -12.92 -7.66 11.43
N SER A 189 -11.90 -8.51 11.56
CA SER A 189 -12.06 -9.97 11.47
C SER A 189 -11.15 -10.75 12.42
N GLU A 190 -11.57 -11.95 12.84
CA GLU A 190 -10.79 -12.81 13.73
C GLU A 190 -9.48 -13.32 13.08
N GLY A 191 -8.43 -13.42 13.89
CA GLY A 191 -7.18 -14.08 13.52
C GLY A 191 -7.34 -15.55 13.05
N ASN A 192 -8.40 -16.27 13.46
CA ASN A 192 -8.61 -17.67 13.05
C ASN A 192 -9.32 -17.82 11.69
N ILE A 193 -9.99 -16.78 11.18
CA ILE A 193 -10.50 -16.75 9.78
C ILE A 193 -9.31 -16.85 8.81
N PHE A 194 -8.10 -16.44 9.24
CA PHE A 194 -6.88 -16.67 8.47
C PHE A 194 -6.62 -18.15 8.18
N LEU A 195 -7.01 -19.10 9.05
CA LEU A 195 -6.75 -20.54 8.85
C LEU A 195 -7.67 -21.17 7.80
N SER A 196 -8.95 -20.78 7.76
CA SER A 196 -9.88 -21.22 6.71
C SER A 196 -9.57 -20.56 5.37
N THR A 197 -9.19 -19.29 5.38
CA THR A 197 -8.73 -18.60 4.18
C THR A 197 -7.40 -19.22 3.73
N LEU A 198 -6.48 -19.61 4.63
CA LEU A 198 -5.19 -20.27 4.32
C LEU A 198 -5.34 -21.54 3.45
N ALA A 199 -6.46 -22.25 3.57
CA ALA A 199 -6.81 -23.38 2.69
C ALA A 199 -7.09 -22.97 1.23
N ILE A 200 -7.38 -21.69 0.96
CA ILE A 200 -7.48 -21.12 -0.40
C ILE A 200 -6.08 -20.91 -1.02
N PHE A 201 -5.04 -20.70 -0.19
CA PHE A 201 -3.68 -20.37 -0.64
C PHE A 201 -2.88 -21.63 -0.99
N CYS A 202 -3.19 -22.75 -0.36
CA CYS A 202 -2.70 -24.07 -0.69
C CYS A 202 -3.84 -24.82 -1.39
N GLY A 203 -3.90 -24.79 -2.72
CA GLY A 203 -4.74 -25.77 -3.44
C GLY A 203 -4.42 -27.20 -2.97
N PRO A 204 -5.29 -28.18 -3.25
CA PRO A 204 -5.01 -29.58 -2.93
C PRO A 204 -3.65 -30.05 -3.45
#